data_AF-A0A812JNZ4-F1
#
_entry.id   AF-A0A812JNZ4-F1
#
_cell.length_a   1.000
_cell.length_b   1.000
_cell.length_c   1.000
_cell.angle_alpha   90.00
_cell.angle_beta   90.00
_cell.angle_gamma   90.00
#
_symmetry.space_group_name_H-M   'P 1'
#
loop_
_entity.id
_entity.type
_entity.pdbx_description
1 polymer ?
#
loop_
_entity_poly.entity_id
_entity_poly.type
_entity_poly.pdbx_seq_one_letter_code
_entity_poly.pdbx_strand_id
1 'polypeptide(L)'
;MCDVCKTGYNLTRDKGKGVKNTSASYGGLCEPCASNCNACDSAGPSKCDKGKCWTRYANNGTICSACTSSCNKCSTAGAGSCDKGSCDPRFTNNGTLCAACSDWCQSCDTSGPKRCDNCDGRFYRSDAGLCVACAENCKSCSSSGCDECDDSFGLRDGECSRLWSGLGVFGMAVAALSAVACCGWGAMKCKRDRSLREVQQPLRERQDRSSALTGVAPADAMVMGEVGPSAPPVPPPSGLWRGYYVYERVNHDVCEFNLQFSENRNVRGDGVDDVGAYNISGSLDRSMREITFHKKYRRGTRNHLGFVNEDNEGHTVAPLLEEATGGQNVMGGIWFPEGRAMRLALHDPPEVENWWQAGQIYLMLRFARIGCLEVSAADFRNVVNTKGPSSGRETWMSVLHSRLP
;
A
#
# COMPACT_ATOMS: atom_id res chain seq x y z
N MET A 1 3.22 22.53 -29.12
CA MET A 1 4.18 22.44 -27.99
C MET A 1 3.55 23.21 -26.84
N CYS A 2 3.12 22.49 -25.81
CA CYS A 2 2.66 23.13 -24.57
C CYS A 2 3.89 23.29 -23.69
N ASP A 3 4.40 24.51 -23.55
CA ASP A 3 5.48 24.84 -22.62
C ASP A 3 4.89 24.81 -21.19
N VAL A 4 4.69 23.60 -20.65
CA VAL A 4 4.27 23.42 -19.27
C VAL A 4 5.52 23.17 -18.45
N CYS A 5 5.93 24.18 -17.67
CA CYS A 5 6.96 23.98 -16.66
C CYS A 5 6.46 23.00 -15.60
N LYS A 6 7.36 22.15 -15.07
CA LYS A 6 7.04 21.24 -13.96
C LYS A 6 6.58 22.04 -12.73
N THR A 7 5.80 21.41 -11.84
CA THR A 7 5.44 21.98 -10.53
C THR A 7 6.68 22.53 -9.83
N GLY A 8 6.58 23.75 -9.29
CA GLY A 8 7.70 24.48 -8.70
C GLY A 8 8.56 25.30 -9.67
N TYR A 9 8.15 25.45 -10.94
CA TYR A 9 8.82 26.30 -11.92
C TYR A 9 7.82 27.23 -12.65
N ASN A 10 8.27 28.41 -13.05
CA ASN A 10 7.54 29.39 -13.86
C ASN A 10 8.20 29.55 -15.23
N LEU A 11 7.38 29.65 -16.29
CA LEU A 11 7.85 29.95 -17.64
C LEU A 11 8.13 31.45 -17.77
N THR A 12 9.41 31.85 -17.68
CA THR A 12 9.78 33.22 -17.98
C THR A 12 9.73 33.44 -19.48
N ARG A 13 8.67 34.11 -19.95
CA ARG A 13 8.69 34.72 -21.28
C ARG A 13 9.59 35.93 -21.20
N ASP A 14 10.73 35.83 -21.85
CA ASP A 14 11.64 36.94 -22.07
C ASP A 14 10.81 38.08 -22.69
N LYS A 15 10.50 39.13 -21.91
CA LYS A 15 9.77 40.31 -22.41
C LYS A 15 10.70 41.18 -23.27
N GLY A 16 11.52 40.52 -24.10
CA GLY A 16 12.46 41.10 -25.02
C GLY A 16 11.75 42.09 -25.92
N LYS A 17 12.11 43.35 -25.72
CA LYS A 17 11.65 44.51 -26.48
C LYS A 17 11.76 44.26 -27.99
N GLY A 18 10.62 44.15 -28.66
CA GLY A 18 10.43 44.61 -30.04
C GLY A 18 11.29 43.98 -31.15
N VAL A 19 11.82 42.77 -31.01
CA VAL A 19 12.49 42.09 -32.13
C VAL A 19 11.43 41.54 -33.08
N LYS A 20 10.99 42.37 -34.03
CA LYS A 20 10.23 41.94 -35.22
C LYS A 20 11.22 41.24 -36.16
N ASN A 21 11.46 39.94 -36.01
CA ASN A 21 11.88 39.12 -37.15
C ASN A 21 11.70 37.62 -36.93
N THR A 22 10.89 37.06 -37.83
CA THR A 22 10.93 35.73 -38.47
C THR A 22 11.61 34.58 -37.71
N SER A 23 10.79 33.58 -37.35
CA SER A 23 11.17 32.22 -36.97
C SER A 23 11.84 32.07 -35.58
N ALA A 24 11.31 32.79 -34.58
CA ALA A 24 11.75 32.69 -33.20
C ALA A 24 11.39 31.34 -32.57
N SER A 25 12.43 30.61 -32.16
CA SER A 25 12.35 29.44 -31.30
C SER A 25 11.57 29.78 -30.03
N TYR A 26 10.41 29.17 -29.82
CA TYR A 26 9.55 29.33 -28.63
C TYR A 26 10.13 28.57 -27.42
N GLY A 27 11.41 28.73 -27.13
CA GLY A 27 12.03 28.14 -25.94
C GLY A 27 11.94 29.10 -24.75
N GLY A 28 10.84 29.08 -24.00
CA GLY A 28 10.81 29.77 -22.71
C GLY A 28 11.67 29.04 -21.68
N LEU A 29 12.46 29.78 -20.89
CA LEU A 29 13.22 29.21 -19.78
C LEU A 29 12.29 28.98 -18.59
N CYS A 30 12.36 27.80 -17.97
CA CYS A 30 11.65 27.51 -16.72
C CYS A 30 12.56 27.88 -15.54
N GLU A 31 12.17 28.91 -14.79
CA GLU A 31 12.88 29.34 -13.59
C GLU A 31 12.18 28.81 -12.32
N PRO A 32 12.92 28.43 -11.27
CA PRO A 32 12.31 27.86 -10.07
C PRO A 32 11.50 28.91 -9.28
N CYS A 33 10.43 28.42 -8.64
CA CYS A 33 9.67 29.18 -7.64
C CYS A 33 10.47 29.38 -6.35
N ALA A 34 9.94 30.20 -5.43
CA ALA A 34 10.48 30.27 -4.07
C ALA A 34 10.54 28.88 -3.42
N SER A 35 11.47 28.66 -2.50
CA SER A 35 11.52 27.44 -1.70
C SER A 35 10.17 27.18 -1.02
N ASN A 36 9.75 25.91 -0.99
CA ASN A 36 8.49 25.47 -0.42
C ASN A 36 7.22 25.92 -1.17
N CYS A 37 7.34 26.22 -2.46
CA CYS A 37 6.23 26.63 -3.32
C CYS A 37 5.91 25.59 -4.41
N ASN A 38 4.63 25.27 -4.58
CA ASN A 38 4.11 24.44 -5.66
C ASN A 38 3.99 25.18 -6.99
N ALA A 39 3.65 26.47 -6.97
CA ALA A 39 3.40 27.24 -8.19
C ALA A 39 3.64 28.74 -7.98
N CYS A 40 4.21 29.37 -8.99
CA CYS A 40 4.55 30.79 -8.98
C CYS A 40 4.23 31.45 -10.32
N ASP A 41 3.21 30.96 -11.02
CA ASP A 41 2.80 31.38 -12.36
C ASP A 41 2.49 32.88 -12.41
N SER A 42 1.87 33.41 -11.35
CA SER A 42 1.47 34.82 -11.25
C SER A 42 2.50 35.71 -10.55
N ALA A 43 3.15 35.18 -9.51
CA ALA A 43 4.13 35.92 -8.72
C ALA A 43 5.47 36.07 -9.43
N GLY A 44 5.79 35.12 -10.32
CA GLY A 44 7.05 35.04 -11.04
C GLY A 44 8.12 34.21 -10.32
N PRO A 45 9.31 34.11 -10.92
CA PRO A 45 10.41 33.32 -10.42
C PRO A 45 10.84 33.76 -9.01
N SER A 46 11.34 32.80 -8.21
CA SER A 46 11.76 33.01 -6.81
C SER A 46 10.68 33.56 -5.87
N LYS A 47 9.40 33.52 -6.27
CA LYS A 47 8.25 33.89 -5.46
C LYS A 47 7.23 32.75 -5.43
N CYS A 48 6.13 32.94 -4.71
CA CYS A 48 5.05 31.97 -4.63
C CYS A 48 3.69 32.62 -4.78
N ASP A 49 2.81 31.97 -5.53
CA ASP A 49 1.42 32.37 -5.65
C ASP A 49 0.67 32.15 -4.33
N LYS A 50 -0.36 32.98 -4.09
CA LYS A 50 -1.17 32.89 -2.87
C LYS A 50 -1.88 31.53 -2.79
N GLY A 51 -1.70 30.82 -1.68
CA GLY A 51 -2.26 29.50 -1.44
C GLY A 51 -1.52 28.36 -2.15
N LYS A 52 -0.37 28.62 -2.78
CA LYS A 52 0.41 27.61 -3.51
C LYS A 52 1.66 27.14 -2.76
N CYS A 53 1.74 27.34 -1.45
CA CYS A 53 2.81 26.74 -0.63
C CYS A 53 2.63 25.22 -0.48
N TRP A 54 3.72 24.52 -0.16
CA TRP A 54 3.69 23.11 0.23
C TRP A 54 2.92 22.88 1.54
N THR A 55 2.50 21.64 1.81
CA THR A 55 1.92 21.25 3.10
C THR A 55 2.87 21.64 4.23
N ARG A 56 2.33 22.13 5.36
CA ARG A 56 3.09 22.72 6.47
C ARG A 56 3.78 24.05 6.17
N TYR A 57 3.43 24.73 5.08
CA TYR A 57 3.87 26.10 4.77
C TYR A 57 2.68 27.00 4.41
N ALA A 58 2.83 28.30 4.64
CA ALA A 58 1.90 29.33 4.21
C ALA A 58 2.63 30.55 3.64
N ASN A 59 1.92 31.34 2.84
CA ASN A 59 2.47 32.56 2.26
C ASN A 59 2.81 33.56 3.37
N ASN A 60 4.06 34.03 3.38
CA ASN A 60 4.56 35.15 4.16
C ASN A 60 5.07 36.21 3.17
N GLY A 61 4.18 37.11 2.77
CA GLY A 61 4.41 37.97 1.62
C GLY A 61 4.44 37.17 0.31
N THR A 62 5.58 37.18 -0.39
CA THR A 62 5.78 36.48 -1.68
C THR A 62 6.56 35.18 -1.56
N ILE A 63 6.94 34.76 -0.36
CA ILE A 63 7.63 33.50 -0.09
C ILE A 63 6.77 32.59 0.78
N CYS A 64 7.12 31.31 0.86
CA CYS A 64 6.49 30.35 1.76
C CYS A 64 7.32 30.22 3.04
N SER A 65 6.66 30.31 4.20
CA SER A 65 7.27 30.10 5.52
C SER A 65 6.52 29.01 6.26
N ALA A 66 7.23 28.29 7.13
CA ALA A 66 6.68 27.13 7.83
C ALA A 66 5.51 27.52 8.75
N CYS A 67 4.58 26.59 8.91
CA CYS A 67 3.58 26.63 9.96
C CYS A 67 4.25 26.47 11.34
N THR A 68 3.48 26.67 12.41
CA THR A 68 3.92 26.28 13.75
C THR A 68 4.20 24.77 13.84
N SER A 69 4.98 24.33 14.83
CA SER A 69 5.24 22.91 15.05
C SER A 69 3.95 22.13 15.25
N SER A 70 3.91 20.89 14.75
CA SER A 70 2.73 20.02 14.81
C SER A 70 1.48 20.56 14.09
N CYS A 71 1.67 21.37 13.05
CA CYS A 71 0.60 21.86 12.21
C CYS A 71 0.71 21.34 10.77
N ASN A 72 -0.36 20.73 10.27
CA ASN A 72 -0.45 20.26 8.89
C ASN A 72 -0.78 21.38 7.89
N LYS A 73 -1.57 22.37 8.32
CA LYS A 73 -2.06 23.44 7.43
C LYS A 73 -2.20 24.78 8.17
N CYS A 74 -1.60 25.83 7.63
CA CYS A 74 -1.67 27.20 8.15
C CYS A 74 -1.99 28.23 7.08
N SER A 75 -2.70 27.81 6.03
CA SER A 75 -3.01 28.66 4.87
C SER A 75 -3.88 29.87 5.21
N THR A 76 -4.68 29.79 6.28
CA THR A 76 -5.61 30.84 6.73
C THR A 76 -5.01 31.64 7.88
N ALA A 77 -4.41 30.97 8.85
CA ALA A 77 -3.80 31.57 10.03
C ALA A 77 -2.45 32.24 9.72
N GLY A 78 -1.77 31.82 8.65
CA GLY A 78 -0.48 32.34 8.21
C GLY A 78 0.71 31.61 8.84
N ALA A 79 1.90 32.00 8.39
CA ALA A 79 3.16 31.41 8.84
C ALA A 79 3.34 31.51 10.37
N GLY A 80 3.90 30.47 10.98
CA GLY A 80 4.07 30.39 12.44
C GLY A 80 2.78 30.17 13.24
N SER A 81 1.64 29.99 12.58
CA SER A 81 0.35 29.67 13.21
C SER A 81 -0.23 28.38 12.63
N CYS A 82 -1.42 27.94 13.10
CA CYS A 82 -2.15 26.81 12.55
C CYS A 82 -3.62 27.11 12.29
N ASP A 83 -4.16 26.59 11.20
CA ASP A 83 -5.59 26.65 10.89
C ASP A 83 -6.37 25.78 11.92
N LYS A 84 -7.61 26.16 12.22
CA LYS A 84 -8.46 25.39 13.15
C LYS A 84 -8.73 23.98 12.61
N GLY A 85 -8.55 22.96 13.44
CA GLY A 85 -8.68 21.54 13.08
C GLY A 85 -7.57 21.03 12.16
N SER A 86 -6.45 21.75 12.06
CA SER A 86 -5.34 21.40 11.14
C SER A 86 -4.04 21.03 11.86
N CYS A 87 -4.10 20.71 13.15
CA CYS A 87 -2.97 20.17 13.88
C CYS A 87 -2.65 18.73 13.43
N ASP A 88 -1.45 18.27 13.75
CA ASP A 88 -1.04 16.88 13.56
C ASP A 88 -1.87 15.93 14.45
N PRO A 89 -2.01 14.64 14.09
CA PRO A 89 -2.65 13.67 14.96
C PRO A 89 -2.08 13.73 16.38
N ARG A 90 -2.95 13.62 17.40
CA ARG A 90 -2.62 13.80 18.83
C ARG A 90 -2.27 15.24 19.27
N PHE A 91 -2.56 16.24 18.43
CA PHE A 91 -2.50 17.66 18.78
C PHE A 91 -3.84 18.34 18.50
N THR A 92 -4.14 19.40 19.25
CA THR A 92 -5.32 20.26 19.07
C THR A 92 -4.93 21.73 19.04
N ASN A 93 -5.81 22.57 18.49
CA ASN A 93 -5.59 24.01 18.51
C ASN A 93 -5.72 24.57 19.92
N ASN A 94 -4.67 25.24 20.40
CA ASN A 94 -4.65 26.08 21.59
C ASN A 94 -4.34 27.52 21.14
N GLY A 95 -5.39 28.25 20.75
CA GLY A 95 -5.25 29.53 20.05
C GLY A 95 -4.72 29.31 18.63
N THR A 96 -3.63 29.98 18.27
CA THR A 96 -2.95 29.84 16.96
C THR A 96 -1.88 28.75 16.94
N LEU A 97 -1.61 28.12 18.09
CA LEU A 97 -0.59 27.07 18.24
C LEU A 97 -1.26 25.70 18.36
N CYS A 98 -0.52 24.65 18.02
CA CYS A 98 -0.91 23.27 18.31
C CYS A 98 -0.33 22.84 19.65
N ALA A 99 -1.16 22.24 20.49
CA ALA A 99 -0.78 21.70 21.78
C ALA A 99 -1.14 20.21 21.84
N ALA A 100 -0.32 19.41 22.52
CA ALA A 100 -0.54 17.98 22.61
C ALA A 100 -1.83 17.65 23.37
N CYS A 101 -2.49 16.58 22.93
CA CYS A 101 -3.55 15.92 23.68
C CYS A 101 -2.99 15.23 24.94
N SER A 102 -3.85 14.64 25.77
CA SER A 102 -3.36 13.73 26.82
C SER A 102 -2.64 12.53 26.21
N ASP A 103 -1.84 11.83 27.00
CA ASP A 103 -1.22 10.57 26.58
C ASP A 103 -2.30 9.58 26.09
N TRP A 104 -1.95 8.79 25.06
CA TRP A 104 -2.83 7.78 24.45
C TRP A 104 -4.14 8.32 23.88
N CYS A 105 -4.15 9.60 23.52
CA CYS A 105 -5.31 10.24 22.92
C CYS A 105 -5.16 10.39 21.40
N GLN A 106 -6.15 9.94 20.64
CA GLN A 106 -6.19 10.12 19.18
C GLN A 106 -6.59 11.54 18.79
N SER A 107 -7.60 12.11 19.48
CA SER A 107 -8.11 13.45 19.20
C SER A 107 -8.59 14.16 20.46
N CYS A 108 -8.35 15.47 20.51
CA CYS A 108 -8.76 16.34 21.60
C CYS A 108 -9.25 17.71 21.09
N ASP A 109 -9.90 17.72 19.93
CA ASP A 109 -10.40 18.92 19.27
C ASP A 109 -11.51 19.63 20.06
N THR A 110 -12.32 18.86 20.80
CA THR A 110 -13.42 19.36 21.63
C THR A 110 -12.99 19.53 23.08
N SER A 111 -12.29 18.55 23.65
CA SER A 111 -11.86 18.61 25.05
C SER A 111 -10.70 19.58 25.30
N GLY A 112 -9.94 19.93 24.25
CA GLY A 112 -8.80 20.81 24.33
C GLY A 112 -7.51 20.12 24.82
N PRO A 113 -6.42 20.90 25.01
CA PRO A 113 -5.11 20.35 25.30
C PRO A 113 -5.07 19.58 26.61
N LYS A 114 -4.23 18.53 26.67
CA LYS A 114 -4.07 17.64 27.83
C LYS A 114 -5.34 16.89 28.26
N ARG A 115 -6.36 16.85 27.41
CA ARG A 115 -7.57 16.03 27.58
C ARG A 115 -7.77 15.20 26.33
N CYS A 116 -8.81 14.38 26.33
CA CYS A 116 -9.12 13.52 25.20
C CYS A 116 -10.61 13.45 24.88
N ASP A 117 -10.93 13.38 23.59
CA ASP A 117 -12.26 13.07 23.07
C ASP A 117 -12.35 11.60 22.67
N ASN A 118 -11.32 11.08 21.98
CA ASN A 118 -11.23 9.68 21.57
C ASN A 118 -9.85 9.09 21.91
N CYS A 119 -9.84 8.02 22.69
CA CYS A 119 -8.61 7.35 23.13
C CYS A 119 -8.09 6.39 22.06
N ASP A 120 -6.80 6.07 22.13
CA ASP A 120 -6.22 4.96 21.37
C ASP A 120 -6.88 3.63 21.76
N GLY A 121 -6.80 2.63 20.87
CA GLY A 121 -7.25 1.28 21.19
C GLY A 121 -6.56 0.77 22.48
N ARG A 122 -7.28 -0.01 23.28
CA ARG A 122 -6.88 -0.45 24.63
C ARG A 122 -6.85 0.64 25.70
N PHE A 123 -7.43 1.80 25.43
CA PHE A 123 -7.67 2.84 26.43
C PHE A 123 -9.12 3.29 26.37
N TYR A 124 -9.67 3.70 27.52
CA TYR A 124 -10.99 4.30 27.62
C TYR A 124 -10.91 5.70 28.19
N ARG A 125 -11.89 6.53 27.86
CA ARG A 125 -11.99 7.90 28.37
C ARG A 125 -12.62 7.89 29.76
N SER A 126 -11.87 8.32 30.77
CA SER A 126 -12.37 8.56 32.12
C SER A 126 -13.23 9.82 32.21
N ASP A 127 -13.98 9.98 33.31
CA ASP A 127 -14.78 11.19 33.58
C ASP A 127 -13.92 12.46 33.70
N ALA A 128 -12.64 12.31 34.04
CA ALA A 128 -11.67 13.41 34.04
C ALA A 128 -11.26 13.86 32.62
N GLY A 129 -11.71 13.16 31.58
CA GLY A 129 -11.33 13.39 30.19
C GLY A 129 -9.93 12.88 29.86
N LEU A 130 -9.40 11.91 30.63
CA LEU A 130 -8.09 11.29 30.41
C LEU A 130 -8.27 9.85 29.89
N CYS A 131 -7.34 9.40 29.06
CA CYS A 131 -7.29 8.02 28.60
C CYS A 131 -6.63 7.12 29.64
N VAL A 132 -7.38 6.11 30.09
CA VAL A 132 -6.93 5.13 31.08
C VAL A 132 -6.82 3.78 30.38
N ALA A 133 -5.74 3.05 30.65
CA ALA A 133 -5.51 1.75 30.04
C ALA A 133 -6.60 0.75 30.44
N CYS A 134 -7.00 -0.09 29.49
CA CYS A 134 -7.86 -1.23 29.76
C CYS A 134 -7.11 -2.29 30.59
N ALA A 135 -7.86 -3.19 31.22
CA ALA A 135 -7.31 -4.38 31.86
C ALA A 135 -6.50 -5.24 30.86
N GLU A 136 -5.60 -6.08 31.36
CA GLU A 136 -4.77 -6.93 30.49
C GLU A 136 -5.63 -7.82 29.57
N ASN A 137 -5.18 -7.98 28.32
CA ASN A 137 -5.85 -8.76 27.26
C ASN A 137 -7.23 -8.20 26.84
N CYS A 138 -7.54 -6.97 27.22
CA CYS A 138 -8.71 -6.26 26.78
C CYS A 138 -8.36 -5.35 25.59
N LYS A 139 -9.06 -5.53 24.47
CA LYS A 139 -8.89 -4.79 23.22
C LYS A 139 -9.64 -3.45 23.25
N SER A 140 -10.85 -3.43 23.81
CA SER A 140 -11.62 -2.20 24.08
C SER A 140 -12.37 -2.31 25.40
N CYS A 141 -12.44 -1.20 26.15
CA CYS A 141 -13.08 -1.15 27.46
C CYS A 141 -13.84 0.16 27.67
N SER A 142 -14.67 0.14 28.70
CA SER A 142 -15.44 1.26 29.22
C SER A 142 -15.16 1.44 30.73
N SER A 143 -15.80 2.44 31.35
CA SER A 143 -15.71 2.61 32.81
C SER A 143 -16.31 1.44 33.60
N SER A 144 -17.10 0.57 32.96
CA SER A 144 -17.68 -0.64 33.55
C SER A 144 -16.82 -1.90 33.44
N GLY A 145 -15.69 -1.86 32.73
CA GLY A 145 -14.82 -3.02 32.51
C GLY A 145 -14.52 -3.25 31.04
N CYS A 146 -14.08 -4.46 30.69
CA CYS A 146 -13.75 -4.80 29.31
C CYS A 146 -15.02 -5.00 28.46
N ASP A 147 -15.02 -4.45 27.24
CA ASP A 147 -16.10 -4.60 26.27
C ASP A 147 -15.74 -5.62 25.17
N GLU A 148 -14.46 -5.69 24.78
CA GLU A 148 -13.94 -6.63 23.79
C GLU A 148 -12.57 -7.16 24.22
N CYS A 149 -12.40 -8.48 24.22
CA CYS A 149 -11.12 -9.11 24.54
C CYS A 149 -10.21 -9.26 23.32
N ASP A 150 -8.91 -9.38 23.55
CA ASP A 150 -7.94 -9.79 22.54
C ASP A 150 -8.26 -11.20 22.00
N ASP A 151 -7.77 -11.48 20.79
CA ASP A 151 -7.91 -12.79 20.17
C ASP A 151 -7.35 -13.87 21.11
N SER A 152 -8.13 -14.94 21.36
CA SER A 152 -7.88 -16.04 22.32
C SER A 152 -8.40 -15.84 23.76
N PHE A 153 -9.01 -14.70 24.07
CA PHE A 153 -9.62 -14.44 25.36
C PHE A 153 -11.15 -14.35 25.24
N GLY A 154 -11.84 -14.79 26.29
CA GLY A 154 -13.29 -14.72 26.42
C GLY A 154 -13.68 -13.70 27.48
N LEU A 155 -14.70 -12.90 27.19
CA LEU A 155 -15.24 -11.93 28.13
C LEU A 155 -16.12 -12.63 29.16
N ARG A 156 -15.82 -12.45 30.45
CA ARG A 156 -16.62 -12.98 31.57
C ARG A 156 -16.63 -11.98 32.72
N ASP A 157 -17.82 -11.55 33.13
CA ASP A 157 -18.03 -10.60 34.24
C ASP A 157 -17.21 -9.30 34.12
N GLY A 158 -17.04 -8.80 32.88
CA GLY A 158 -16.27 -7.58 32.60
C GLY A 158 -14.75 -7.78 32.56
N GLU A 159 -14.26 -9.02 32.73
CA GLU A 159 -12.85 -9.36 32.67
C GLU A 159 -12.55 -10.32 31.51
N CYS A 160 -11.37 -10.15 30.90
CA CYS A 160 -10.87 -11.06 29.86
C CYS A 160 -10.11 -12.21 30.49
N SER A 161 -10.74 -13.38 30.50
CA SER A 161 -10.07 -14.61 30.90
C SER A 161 -9.67 -15.38 29.66
N ARG A 162 -8.46 -15.97 29.66
CA ARG A 162 -8.10 -16.94 28.63
C ARG A 162 -9.20 -17.98 28.58
N LEU A 163 -9.64 -18.34 27.36
CA LEU A 163 -10.51 -19.49 27.14
C LEU A 163 -9.69 -20.76 27.46
N TRP A 164 -9.32 -20.98 28.72
CA TRP A 164 -8.62 -22.17 29.13
C TRP A 164 -9.54 -23.35 28.83
N SER A 165 -9.03 -24.21 27.96
CA SER A 165 -9.11 -25.67 28.09
C SER A 165 -10.39 -26.39 27.69
N GLY A 166 -11.28 -25.80 26.89
CA GLY A 166 -12.21 -26.61 26.10
C GLY A 166 -11.46 -27.40 25.02
N LEU A 167 -10.66 -26.71 24.20
CA LEU A 167 -9.90 -27.32 23.10
C LEU A 167 -8.70 -28.16 23.59
N GLY A 168 -8.19 -27.97 24.81
CA GLY A 168 -7.18 -28.86 25.36
C GLY A 168 -7.73 -30.28 25.58
N VAL A 169 -8.95 -30.37 26.14
CA VAL A 169 -9.61 -31.67 26.37
C VAL A 169 -10.19 -32.24 25.07
N PHE A 170 -10.84 -31.41 24.24
CA PHE A 170 -11.36 -31.85 22.93
C PHE A 170 -10.23 -32.20 21.94
N GLY A 171 -9.16 -31.42 21.90
CA GLY A 171 -7.99 -31.69 21.05
C GLY A 171 -7.27 -32.97 21.42
N MET A 172 -7.10 -33.24 22.73
CA MET A 172 -6.55 -34.52 23.22
C MET A 172 -7.47 -35.69 22.89
N ALA A 173 -8.79 -35.53 23.01
CA ALA A 173 -9.76 -36.57 22.63
C ALA A 173 -9.74 -36.88 21.12
N VAL A 174 -9.67 -35.85 20.27
CA VAL A 174 -9.59 -36.00 18.81
C VAL A 174 -8.27 -36.65 18.39
N ALA A 175 -7.15 -36.27 19.02
CA ALA A 175 -5.84 -36.90 18.78
C ALA A 175 -5.80 -38.37 19.21
N ALA A 176 -6.44 -38.73 20.33
CA ALA A 176 -6.57 -40.11 20.76
C ALA A 176 -7.43 -40.95 19.80
N LEU A 177 -8.56 -40.39 19.34
CA LEU A 177 -9.45 -41.07 18.38
C LEU A 177 -8.78 -41.25 17.00
N SER A 178 -8.01 -40.27 16.54
CA SER A 178 -7.29 -40.37 15.27
C SER A 178 -6.17 -41.41 15.33
N ALA A 179 -5.44 -41.52 16.45
CA ALA A 179 -4.45 -42.57 16.65
C ALA A 179 -5.07 -43.98 16.59
N VAL A 180 -6.24 -44.19 17.21
CA VAL A 180 -6.97 -45.47 17.15
C VAL A 180 -7.42 -45.78 15.72
N ALA A 181 -7.95 -44.79 14.99
CA ALA A 181 -8.35 -44.96 13.60
C ALA A 181 -7.17 -45.30 12.67
N CYS A 182 -6.03 -44.61 12.83
CA CYS A 182 -4.81 -44.87 12.05
C CYS A 182 -4.24 -46.27 12.32
N CYS A 183 -4.19 -46.71 13.58
CA CYS A 183 -3.77 -48.07 13.94
C CYS A 183 -4.72 -49.14 13.38
N GLY A 184 -6.03 -48.90 13.42
CA GLY A 184 -7.04 -49.80 12.84
C GLY A 184 -6.93 -49.91 11.31
N TRP A 185 -6.69 -48.79 10.61
CA TRP A 185 -6.58 -48.79 9.15
C TRP A 185 -5.28 -49.45 8.65
N GLY A 186 -4.16 -49.25 9.36
CA GLY A 186 -2.89 -49.91 9.05
C GLY A 186 -2.98 -51.44 9.13
N ALA A 187 -3.67 -51.97 10.15
CA ALA A 187 -3.90 -53.41 10.29
C ALA A 187 -4.76 -54.00 9.15
N MET A 188 -5.76 -53.25 8.67
CA MET A 188 -6.61 -53.68 7.55
C MET A 188 -5.90 -53.64 6.20
N LYS A 189 -5.07 -52.63 5.92
CA LYS A 189 -4.31 -52.57 4.66
C LYS A 189 -3.23 -53.66 4.55
N CYS A 190 -2.56 -54.01 5.65
CA CYS A 190 -1.59 -55.12 5.66
C CYS A 190 -2.20 -56.47 5.29
N LYS A 191 -3.49 -56.73 5.61
CA LYS A 191 -4.19 -57.95 5.15
C LYS A 191 -4.56 -57.90 3.67
N ARG A 192 -4.92 -56.73 3.13
CA ARG A 192 -5.39 -56.58 1.75
C ARG A 192 -4.25 -56.61 0.72
N ASP A 193 -3.09 -56.02 1.03
CA ASP A 193 -1.94 -56.02 0.11
C ASP A 193 -1.27 -57.38 -0.04
N ARG A 194 -1.44 -58.29 0.93
CA ARG A 194 -0.96 -59.68 0.80
C ARG A 194 -1.75 -60.47 -0.24
N SER A 195 -3.01 -60.10 -0.49
CA SER A 195 -3.88 -60.75 -1.48
C SER A 195 -3.70 -60.20 -2.90
N LEU A 196 -3.25 -58.95 -3.07
CA LEU A 196 -3.09 -58.33 -4.40
C LEU A 196 -1.73 -58.59 -5.05
N ARG A 197 -0.69 -58.95 -4.28
CA ARG A 197 0.64 -59.29 -4.83
C ARG A 197 0.70 -60.62 -5.58
N GLU A 198 -0.29 -61.49 -5.44
CA GLU A 198 -0.32 -62.79 -6.11
C GLU A 198 -0.94 -62.75 -7.52
N VAL A 199 -1.55 -61.63 -7.93
CA VAL A 199 -2.29 -61.52 -9.21
C VAL A 199 -1.59 -60.64 -10.26
N GLN A 200 -0.61 -59.81 -9.90
CA GLN A 200 -0.08 -58.77 -10.82
C GLN A 200 1.26 -59.09 -11.53
N GLN A 201 1.84 -60.29 -11.38
CA GLN A 201 3.11 -60.61 -12.04
C GLN A 201 3.10 -60.70 -13.59
N PRO A 202 1.99 -60.93 -14.35
CA PRO A 202 2.11 -61.06 -15.80
C PRO A 202 2.01 -59.76 -16.63
N LEU A 203 1.69 -58.60 -16.04
CA LEU A 203 1.35 -57.39 -16.83
C LEU A 203 2.49 -56.39 -17.03
N ARG A 204 3.66 -56.61 -16.43
CA ARG A 204 4.79 -55.66 -16.49
C ARG A 204 5.68 -55.81 -17.72
N GLU A 205 5.48 -56.84 -18.53
CA GLU A 205 6.33 -57.11 -19.72
C GLU A 205 5.78 -56.49 -21.02
N ARG A 206 4.61 -55.83 -20.98
CA ARG A 206 3.99 -55.23 -22.18
C ARG A 206 4.17 -53.71 -22.32
N GLN A 207 4.72 -53.03 -21.33
CA GLN A 207 4.71 -51.55 -21.30
C GLN A 207 6.03 -50.90 -21.77
N ASP A 208 7.13 -51.65 -21.85
CA ASP A 208 8.44 -51.13 -22.29
C ASP A 208 8.62 -51.07 -23.82
N ARG A 209 7.59 -51.43 -24.60
CA ARG A 209 7.67 -51.43 -26.07
C ARG A 209 7.01 -50.24 -26.77
N SER A 210 6.43 -49.28 -26.03
CA SER A 210 5.61 -48.21 -26.64
C SER A 210 6.21 -46.80 -26.61
N SER A 211 7.45 -46.62 -26.15
CA SER A 211 8.07 -45.29 -25.99
C SER A 211 9.03 -44.86 -27.11
N ALA A 212 9.05 -45.55 -28.26
CA ALA A 212 10.04 -45.30 -29.32
C ALA A 212 9.54 -44.53 -30.56
N LEU A 213 8.29 -44.06 -30.63
CA LEU A 213 7.82 -43.27 -31.78
C LEU A 213 6.97 -42.08 -31.34
N THR A 214 7.55 -40.89 -31.36
CA THR A 214 6.90 -39.63 -31.79
C THR A 214 7.92 -38.49 -31.75
N GLY A 215 8.70 -38.37 -32.83
CA GLY A 215 9.40 -37.14 -33.17
C GLY A 215 8.57 -36.40 -34.21
N VAL A 216 7.96 -35.27 -33.83
CA VAL A 216 7.40 -34.29 -34.77
C VAL A 216 7.74 -32.91 -34.25
N ALA A 217 8.62 -32.21 -34.97
CA ALA A 217 8.91 -30.79 -34.76
C ALA A 217 7.82 -29.95 -35.45
N PRO A 218 7.30 -28.89 -34.82
CA PRO A 218 6.52 -27.89 -35.52
C PRO A 218 7.44 -26.85 -36.18
N ALA A 219 7.31 -26.74 -37.49
CA ALA A 219 7.77 -25.61 -38.29
C ALA A 219 6.72 -24.49 -38.27
N ASP A 220 7.18 -23.28 -38.62
CA ASP A 220 6.44 -22.04 -38.95
C ASP A 220 6.56 -20.91 -37.92
N ALA A 221 7.77 -20.32 -37.88
CA ALA A 221 8.00 -18.98 -37.36
C ALA A 221 7.71 -17.95 -38.46
N MET A 222 6.61 -17.20 -38.31
CA MET A 222 6.33 -16.02 -39.11
C MET A 222 7.32 -14.89 -38.75
N VAL A 223 8.05 -14.43 -39.76
CA VAL A 223 8.98 -13.30 -39.71
C VAL A 223 8.18 -12.00 -39.57
N MET A 224 8.16 -11.43 -38.38
CA MET A 224 7.67 -10.07 -38.13
C MET A 224 8.77 -9.08 -38.52
N GLY A 225 8.44 -8.13 -39.39
CA GLY A 225 9.36 -7.16 -39.98
C GLY A 225 10.14 -6.33 -38.96
N GLU A 226 11.40 -6.06 -39.30
CA GLU A 226 12.32 -5.19 -38.57
C GLU A 226 11.72 -3.79 -38.40
N VAL A 227 11.18 -3.52 -37.21
CA VAL A 227 10.96 -2.15 -36.74
C VAL A 227 12.35 -1.55 -36.56
N GLY A 228 12.63 -0.46 -37.28
CA GLY A 228 13.92 0.23 -37.25
C GLY A 228 14.37 0.57 -35.82
N PRO A 229 15.68 0.81 -35.60
CA PRO A 229 16.28 0.92 -34.27
C PRO A 229 15.55 2.00 -33.45
N SER A 230 14.67 1.56 -32.55
CA SER A 230 14.04 2.44 -31.57
C SER A 230 15.14 3.02 -30.69
N ALA A 231 15.03 4.31 -30.39
CA ALA A 231 15.97 4.98 -29.50
C ALA A 231 16.12 4.17 -28.20
N PRO A 232 17.35 4.05 -27.65
CA PRO A 232 17.58 3.28 -26.44
C PRO A 232 16.67 3.80 -25.32
N PRO A 233 16.00 2.91 -24.56
CA PRO A 233 15.08 3.32 -23.52
C PRO A 233 15.80 4.11 -22.42
N VAL A 234 15.24 5.26 -22.06
CA VAL A 234 15.80 6.17 -21.05
C VAL A 234 15.52 5.59 -19.64
N PRO A 235 16.50 5.59 -18.72
CA PRO A 235 16.29 5.14 -17.34
C PRO A 235 15.25 5.99 -16.59
N PRO A 236 14.52 5.37 -15.63
CA PRO A 236 13.69 6.11 -14.70
C PRO A 236 14.51 7.18 -13.95
N PRO A 237 13.86 8.27 -13.50
CA PRO A 237 14.55 9.33 -12.78
C PRO A 237 15.07 8.83 -11.42
N SER A 238 16.32 9.17 -11.11
CA SER A 238 16.87 8.98 -9.77
C SER A 238 16.26 9.99 -8.79
N GLY A 239 16.12 9.63 -7.51
CA GLY A 239 15.60 10.49 -6.46
C GLY A 239 14.79 9.76 -5.41
N LEU A 240 13.85 10.48 -4.78
CA LEU A 240 12.96 9.93 -3.75
C LEU A 240 11.77 9.20 -4.40
N TRP A 241 11.61 7.93 -4.03
CA TRP A 241 10.50 7.06 -4.42
C TRP A 241 9.70 6.67 -3.19
N ARG A 242 8.39 6.55 -3.33
CA ARG A 242 7.50 6.17 -2.24
C ARG A 242 6.80 4.87 -2.58
N GLY A 243 6.55 4.02 -1.60
CA GLY A 243 5.79 2.81 -1.84
C GLY A 243 5.28 2.17 -0.58
N TYR A 244 4.20 1.42 -0.67
CA TYR A 244 3.69 0.62 0.44
C TYR A 244 4.18 -0.81 0.31
N TYR A 245 4.13 -1.55 1.41
CA TYR A 245 4.35 -2.97 1.34
C TYR A 245 3.46 -3.81 2.22
N VAL A 246 3.30 -5.08 1.84
CA VAL A 246 2.54 -6.07 2.61
C VAL A 246 3.51 -7.05 3.25
N TYR A 247 3.47 -7.21 4.57
CA TYR A 247 4.18 -8.27 5.27
C TYR A 247 3.19 -8.99 6.19
N GLU A 248 3.18 -10.31 6.16
CA GLU A 248 2.22 -11.13 6.92
C GLU A 248 0.74 -10.70 6.75
N ARG A 249 0.36 -10.24 5.54
CA ARG A 249 -0.98 -9.70 5.20
C ARG A 249 -1.34 -8.38 5.85
N VAL A 250 -0.40 -7.73 6.54
CA VAL A 250 -0.55 -6.37 7.05
C VAL A 250 0.03 -5.40 6.03
N ASN A 251 -0.75 -4.38 5.66
CA ASN A 251 -0.23 -3.25 4.89
C ASN A 251 0.60 -2.38 5.84
N HIS A 252 1.88 -2.28 5.56
CA HIS A 252 2.77 -1.35 6.22
C HIS A 252 2.73 0.01 5.51
N ASP A 253 2.96 1.06 6.29
CA ASP A 253 2.94 2.44 5.84
C ASP A 253 3.93 2.71 4.69
N VAL A 254 3.72 3.84 4.04
CA VAL A 254 4.53 4.30 2.90
C VAL A 254 5.99 4.42 3.30
N CYS A 255 6.83 3.56 2.72
CA CYS A 255 8.27 3.64 2.78
C CYS A 255 8.80 4.64 1.76
N GLU A 256 9.83 5.38 2.14
CA GLU A 256 10.57 6.24 1.23
C GLU A 256 11.94 5.61 0.90
N PHE A 257 12.28 5.57 -0.38
CA PHE A 257 13.53 5.06 -0.89
C PHE A 257 14.22 6.12 -1.73
N ASN A 258 15.50 6.38 -1.49
CA ASN A 258 16.30 7.18 -2.41
C ASN A 258 16.95 6.24 -3.42
N LEU A 259 16.41 6.16 -4.64
CA LEU A 259 16.87 5.26 -5.69
C LEU A 259 17.70 6.00 -6.74
N GLN A 260 18.80 5.38 -7.15
CA GLN A 260 19.67 5.81 -8.22
C GLN A 260 19.64 4.78 -9.34
N PHE A 261 19.24 5.22 -10.53
CA PHE A 261 19.24 4.43 -11.75
C PHE A 261 20.43 4.81 -12.61
N SER A 262 21.18 3.80 -13.05
CA SER A 262 22.31 3.98 -13.97
C SER A 262 21.95 3.51 -15.38
N GLU A 263 22.67 4.03 -16.38
CA GLU A 263 22.54 3.61 -17.79
C GLU A 263 22.82 2.11 -17.97
N ASN A 264 23.65 1.52 -17.11
CA ASN A 264 23.94 0.09 -17.07
C ASN A 264 22.80 -0.74 -16.46
N ARG A 265 21.62 -0.16 -16.28
CA ARG A 265 20.45 -0.78 -15.66
C ARG A 265 20.66 -1.22 -14.22
N ASN A 266 21.67 -0.69 -13.51
CA ASN A 266 21.82 -0.96 -12.09
C ASN A 266 20.97 0.01 -11.28
N VAL A 267 20.36 -0.50 -10.23
CA VAL A 267 19.56 0.23 -9.26
C VAL A 267 20.33 0.21 -7.95
N ARG A 268 20.54 1.37 -7.35
CA ARG A 268 21.19 1.51 -6.04
C ARG A 268 20.35 2.43 -5.16
N GLY A 269 20.54 2.32 -3.86
CA GLY A 269 19.95 3.25 -2.91
C GLY A 269 20.47 3.00 -1.51
N ASP A 270 20.16 3.89 -0.61
CA ASP A 270 20.46 3.76 0.82
C ASP A 270 19.49 4.64 1.61
N GLY A 271 19.36 4.34 2.89
CA GLY A 271 18.45 5.07 3.77
C GLY A 271 18.45 4.50 5.18
N VAL A 272 17.55 5.04 6.01
CA VAL A 272 17.31 4.61 7.39
C VAL A 272 15.80 4.51 7.60
N ASP A 273 15.32 3.42 8.17
CA ASP A 273 13.90 3.22 8.53
C ASP A 273 13.74 2.92 10.03
N ASP A 274 12.66 2.24 10.42
CA ASP A 274 12.34 1.77 11.78
C ASP A 274 13.23 0.61 12.28
N VAL A 275 13.83 -0.17 11.38
CA VAL A 275 14.77 -1.24 11.70
C VAL A 275 16.21 -0.72 11.79
N GLY A 276 16.65 0.10 10.83
CA GLY A 276 18.01 0.61 10.81
C GLY A 276 18.45 1.19 9.47
N ALA A 277 19.75 1.46 9.33
CA ALA A 277 20.32 1.88 8.06
C ALA A 277 20.39 0.69 7.09
N TYR A 278 20.11 0.93 5.82
CA TYR A 278 20.08 -0.09 4.78
C TYR A 278 20.78 0.35 3.49
N ASN A 279 21.13 -0.63 2.66
CA ASN A 279 21.56 -0.44 1.28
C ASN A 279 20.61 -1.17 0.34
N ILE A 280 20.34 -0.58 -0.81
CA ILE A 280 19.58 -1.15 -1.91
C ILE A 280 20.52 -1.46 -3.07
N SER A 281 20.39 -2.67 -3.62
CA SER A 281 21.08 -3.06 -4.85
C SER A 281 20.16 -3.89 -5.72
N GLY A 282 20.10 -3.57 -7.01
CA GLY A 282 19.18 -4.20 -7.95
C GLY A 282 19.51 -3.92 -9.40
N SER A 283 18.59 -4.30 -10.29
CA SER A 283 18.69 -4.08 -11.72
C SER A 283 17.34 -3.79 -12.37
N LEU A 284 17.36 -3.05 -13.47
CA LEU A 284 16.25 -2.88 -14.40
C LEU A 284 16.26 -3.98 -15.47
N ASP A 285 15.10 -4.51 -15.84
CA ASP A 285 14.97 -5.42 -17.00
C ASP A 285 15.28 -4.69 -18.31
N ARG A 286 15.44 -5.47 -19.39
CA ARG A 286 15.68 -4.99 -20.76
C ARG A 286 14.62 -4.00 -21.25
N SER A 287 13.38 -4.15 -20.79
CA SER A 287 12.27 -3.25 -21.13
C SER A 287 12.35 -1.91 -20.43
N MET A 288 13.25 -1.74 -19.43
CA MET A 288 13.29 -0.60 -18.51
C MET A 288 11.96 -0.35 -17.79
N ARG A 289 11.08 -1.35 -17.81
CA ARG A 289 9.81 -1.32 -17.12
C ARG A 289 9.87 -2.02 -15.78
N GLU A 290 11.01 -2.50 -15.34
CA GLU A 290 10.99 -3.50 -14.30
C GLU A 290 12.20 -3.43 -13.43
N ILE A 291 11.99 -3.03 -12.18
CA ILE A 291 13.00 -2.90 -11.15
C ILE A 291 12.94 -4.15 -10.25
N THR A 292 14.04 -4.88 -10.19
CA THR A 292 14.28 -5.90 -9.16
C THR A 292 15.35 -5.38 -8.23
N PHE A 293 15.11 -5.32 -6.92
CA PHE A 293 16.15 -4.92 -5.97
C PHE A 293 16.04 -5.67 -4.64
N HIS A 294 17.17 -5.71 -3.92
CA HIS A 294 17.28 -6.24 -2.58
C HIS A 294 17.59 -5.11 -1.61
N LYS A 295 16.97 -5.15 -0.43
CA LYS A 295 17.27 -4.24 0.67
C LYS A 295 18.05 -5.00 1.73
N LYS A 296 19.27 -4.57 2.00
CA LYS A 296 20.16 -5.19 3.00
C LYS A 296 20.39 -4.23 4.15
N TYR A 297 19.99 -4.63 5.34
CA TYR A 297 20.25 -3.86 6.55
C TYR A 297 21.72 -3.91 6.95
N ARG A 298 22.21 -2.82 7.52
CA ARG A 298 23.54 -2.73 8.13
C ARG A 298 23.38 -3.08 9.62
N ARG A 299 23.89 -4.25 10.01
CA ARG A 299 23.78 -4.77 11.39
C ARG A 299 24.18 -3.72 12.43
N GLY A 300 23.38 -3.60 13.49
CA GLY A 300 23.68 -2.73 14.64
C GLY A 300 23.65 -1.23 14.35
N THR A 301 23.08 -0.81 13.21
CA THR A 301 22.90 0.63 12.94
C THR A 301 21.64 1.17 13.61
N ARG A 302 21.67 2.47 13.93
CA ARG A 302 20.54 3.16 14.52
C ARG A 302 19.44 3.38 13.48
N ASN A 303 18.19 3.24 13.90
CA ASN A 303 16.99 3.55 13.13
C ASN A 303 16.74 5.07 13.09
N HIS A 304 15.66 5.50 12.42
CA HIS A 304 15.33 6.92 12.24
C HIS A 304 15.02 7.66 13.56
N LEU A 305 14.75 6.92 14.64
CA LEU A 305 14.55 7.44 16.00
C LEU A 305 15.84 7.45 16.83
N GLY A 306 16.97 6.99 16.28
CA GLY A 306 18.28 6.98 16.95
C GLY A 306 18.53 5.75 17.84
N PHE A 307 17.65 4.75 17.83
CA PHE A 307 17.76 3.50 18.59
C PHE A 307 18.32 2.37 17.73
N VAL A 308 19.02 1.41 18.34
CA VAL A 308 19.43 0.18 17.65
C VAL A 308 18.35 -0.87 17.89
N ASN A 309 17.69 -1.32 16.83
CA ASN A 309 16.71 -2.40 16.90
C ASN A 309 17.43 -3.74 17.09
N GLU A 310 17.01 -4.56 18.06
CA GLU A 310 17.63 -5.86 18.37
C GLU A 310 17.55 -6.83 17.17
N ASP A 311 16.49 -6.72 16.36
CA ASP A 311 16.24 -7.55 15.17
C ASP A 311 17.06 -7.10 13.93
N ASN A 312 17.82 -6.00 14.04
CA ASN A 312 18.70 -5.56 12.97
C ASN A 312 20.00 -6.39 12.93
N GLU A 313 19.84 -7.66 12.54
CA GLU A 313 20.94 -8.62 12.40
C GLU A 313 21.73 -8.46 11.08
N GLY A 314 21.39 -7.45 10.26
CA GLY A 314 21.97 -7.25 8.93
C GLY A 314 21.38 -8.17 7.85
N HIS A 315 20.13 -8.59 8.05
CA HIS A 315 19.42 -9.46 7.13
C HIS A 315 19.10 -8.76 5.80
N THR A 316 18.87 -9.57 4.76
CA THR A 316 18.46 -9.08 3.44
C THR A 316 17.00 -9.43 3.22
N VAL A 317 16.19 -8.44 2.90
CA VAL A 317 14.80 -8.65 2.54
C VAL A 317 14.66 -8.47 1.02
N ALA A 318 13.93 -9.37 0.39
CA ALA A 318 13.58 -9.28 -1.02
C ALA A 318 12.07 -9.02 -1.13
N PRO A 319 11.64 -7.93 -1.78
CA PRO A 319 10.23 -7.71 -2.04
C PRO A 319 9.73 -8.68 -3.13
N LEU A 320 8.58 -9.31 -2.88
CA LEU A 320 7.72 -10.00 -3.84
C LEU A 320 6.63 -9.02 -4.29
N LEU A 321 6.75 -8.42 -5.47
CA LEU A 321 5.82 -7.38 -5.90
C LEU A 321 4.54 -7.95 -6.51
N GLU A 322 3.44 -7.19 -6.37
CA GLU A 322 2.22 -7.32 -7.18
C GLU A 322 2.07 -6.07 -8.07
N GLU A 323 1.35 -6.22 -9.18
CA GLU A 323 1.14 -5.22 -10.22
C GLU A 323 0.59 -3.89 -9.65
N ALA A 324 1.41 -2.83 -9.66
CA ALA A 324 1.03 -1.51 -9.17
C ALA A 324 0.37 -0.68 -10.29
N THR A 325 -0.87 -0.27 -10.08
CA THR A 325 -1.61 0.67 -10.93
C THR A 325 -1.65 2.04 -10.25
N GLY A 326 -0.63 2.86 -10.45
CA GLY A 326 -0.53 4.17 -9.77
C GLY A 326 0.47 5.14 -10.40
N GLY A 327 0.31 6.43 -10.12
CA GLY A 327 1.03 7.55 -10.75
C GLY A 327 2.56 7.59 -10.51
N GLN A 328 3.20 8.65 -11.02
CA GLN A 328 4.67 8.79 -11.02
C GLN A 328 5.30 8.57 -9.62
N ASN A 329 6.33 7.73 -9.57
CA ASN A 329 7.16 7.41 -8.41
C ASN A 329 6.49 6.67 -7.23
N VAL A 330 5.43 5.90 -7.49
CA VAL A 330 4.81 5.01 -6.50
C VAL A 330 5.15 3.55 -6.79
N MET A 331 5.66 2.82 -5.80
CA MET A 331 5.90 1.37 -5.86
C MET A 331 4.97 0.62 -4.88
N GLY A 332 4.56 -0.60 -5.20
CA GLY A 332 3.78 -1.45 -4.29
C GLY A 332 4.27 -2.90 -4.34
N GLY A 333 4.42 -3.57 -3.19
CA GLY A 333 4.83 -4.97 -3.14
C GLY A 333 4.61 -5.68 -1.80
N ILE A 334 4.87 -6.97 -1.74
CA ILE A 334 4.83 -7.83 -0.56
C ILE A 334 6.28 -8.14 -0.15
N TRP A 335 6.64 -8.42 1.10
CA TRP A 335 8.00 -8.84 1.47
C TRP A 335 8.02 -10.22 2.11
N PHE A 336 9.07 -10.97 1.84
CA PHE A 336 9.32 -12.28 2.43
C PHE A 336 10.72 -12.34 3.03
N PRO A 337 10.89 -13.04 4.17
CA PRO A 337 12.19 -13.43 4.65
C PRO A 337 12.76 -14.50 3.70
N GLU A 338 13.92 -14.19 3.10
CA GLU A 338 14.80 -15.08 2.31
C GLU A 338 14.37 -15.50 0.88
N GLY A 339 15.28 -15.24 -0.07
CA GLY A 339 15.69 -16.30 -1.01
C GLY A 339 15.34 -16.19 -2.50
N ARG A 340 14.57 -15.21 -3.00
CA ARG A 340 14.35 -15.07 -4.46
C ARG A 340 14.25 -13.61 -4.91
N ALA A 341 14.92 -13.28 -6.01
CA ALA A 341 14.82 -11.99 -6.69
C ALA A 341 13.59 -11.97 -7.62
N MET A 342 12.83 -10.86 -7.65
CA MET A 342 11.62 -10.77 -8.48
C MET A 342 11.31 -9.34 -8.98
N ARG A 343 10.28 -9.26 -9.82
CA ARG A 343 10.06 -8.42 -11.02
C ARG A 343 9.02 -7.30 -10.74
N LEU A 344 9.02 -6.16 -11.46
CA LEU A 344 8.14 -4.97 -11.37
C LEU A 344 7.66 -4.55 -12.79
N ALA A 345 6.51 -3.92 -12.96
CA ALA A 345 6.15 -3.24 -14.23
C ALA A 345 6.03 -1.70 -14.01
N LEU A 346 6.67 -0.90 -14.87
CA LEU A 346 6.61 0.55 -14.94
C LEU A 346 5.70 0.86 -16.12
N HIS A 347 4.64 1.59 -15.83
CA HIS A 347 3.68 2.02 -16.84
C HIS A 347 4.00 3.42 -17.31
N ASP A 348 3.87 3.62 -18.63
CA ASP A 348 3.70 4.95 -19.20
C ASP A 348 2.31 5.48 -18.79
N PRO A 349 2.16 6.75 -18.40
CA PRO A 349 0.86 7.27 -17.97
C PRO A 349 -0.13 7.26 -19.14
N PRO A 350 -1.38 6.78 -18.98
CA PRO A 350 -2.43 7.10 -19.93
C PRO A 350 -2.88 8.56 -19.74
N GLU A 351 -3.05 9.29 -20.84
CA GLU A 351 -3.73 10.60 -20.88
C GLU A 351 -5.23 10.43 -20.58
N VAL A 352 -5.66 10.35 -19.32
CA VAL A 352 -7.09 10.53 -18.99
C VAL A 352 -7.30 11.14 -17.59
N GLU A 353 -8.08 12.22 -17.56
CA GLU A 353 -8.68 12.87 -16.39
C GLU A 353 -9.76 11.98 -15.73
N ASN A 354 -9.75 11.90 -14.39
CA ASN A 354 -10.79 11.35 -13.49
C ASN A 354 -10.60 9.90 -12.98
N TRP A 355 -9.93 9.77 -11.84
CA TRP A 355 -9.65 8.50 -11.14
C TRP A 355 -10.75 8.03 -10.17
N TRP A 356 -11.77 8.85 -9.89
CA TRP A 356 -12.75 8.53 -8.84
C TRP A 356 -13.84 7.50 -9.24
N GLN A 357 -14.03 7.21 -10.54
CA GLN A 357 -15.06 6.28 -11.01
C GLN A 357 -14.56 4.86 -11.30
N ALA A 358 -13.27 4.67 -11.61
CA ALA A 358 -12.72 3.35 -11.98
C ALA A 358 -12.57 2.40 -10.77
N GLY A 359 -12.29 2.94 -9.58
CA GLY A 359 -12.08 2.14 -8.36
C GLY A 359 -13.33 1.43 -7.83
N GLN A 360 -14.53 1.99 -8.06
CA GLN A 360 -15.78 1.37 -7.58
C GLN A 360 -16.28 0.24 -8.49
N ILE A 361 -15.91 0.24 -9.77
CA ILE A 361 -16.37 -0.78 -10.73
C ILE A 361 -15.58 -2.09 -10.54
N TYR A 362 -14.31 -2.02 -10.15
CA TYR A 362 -13.44 -3.20 -10.00
C TYR A 362 -13.72 -4.00 -8.72
N LEU A 363 -14.19 -3.34 -7.65
CA LEU A 363 -14.52 -4.01 -6.38
C LEU A 363 -15.83 -4.81 -6.46
N MET A 364 -16.78 -4.40 -7.33
CA MET A 364 -18.05 -5.13 -7.50
C MET A 364 -17.90 -6.40 -8.33
N LEU A 365 -16.96 -6.46 -9.27
CA LEU A 365 -16.74 -7.65 -10.12
C LEU A 365 -16.06 -8.82 -9.39
N ARG A 366 -15.40 -8.59 -8.24
CA ARG A 366 -14.80 -9.67 -7.42
C ARG A 366 -15.81 -10.42 -6.55
N PHE A 367 -16.94 -9.81 -6.17
CA PHE A 367 -17.94 -10.49 -5.35
C PHE A 367 -18.84 -11.45 -6.16
N ALA A 368 -18.90 -11.31 -7.48
CA ALA A 368 -19.70 -12.20 -8.34
C ALA A 368 -19.04 -13.56 -8.65
N ARG A 369 -17.80 -13.81 -8.21
CA ARG A 369 -17.05 -15.02 -8.57
C ARG A 369 -16.99 -16.10 -7.47
N ILE A 370 -17.69 -15.92 -6.34
CA ILE A 370 -17.64 -16.84 -5.19
C ILE A 370 -19.01 -17.50 -4.88
N GLY A 371 -20.05 -17.28 -5.68
CA GLY A 371 -21.34 -17.98 -5.50
C GLY A 371 -21.96 -18.41 -6.82
N CYS A 372 -22.40 -19.67 -6.89
CA CYS A 372 -23.18 -20.21 -8.00
C CYS A 372 -24.48 -19.42 -8.18
N LEU A 373 -24.49 -18.44 -9.08
CA LEU A 373 -25.69 -17.80 -9.63
C LEU A 373 -25.32 -17.26 -11.02
N GLU A 374 -25.78 -17.94 -12.07
CA GLU A 374 -25.75 -17.38 -13.42
C GLU A 374 -26.78 -16.25 -13.51
N VAL A 375 -26.29 -15.01 -13.59
CA VAL A 375 -27.11 -13.87 -14.00
C VAL A 375 -26.75 -13.58 -15.46
N SER A 376 -27.74 -13.67 -16.35
CA SER A 376 -27.52 -13.42 -17.77
C SER A 376 -27.26 -11.93 -18.03
N ALA A 377 -26.42 -11.62 -19.01
CA ALA A 377 -26.10 -10.25 -19.41
C ALA A 377 -27.32 -9.41 -19.87
N ALA A 378 -28.49 -10.04 -20.05
CA ALA A 378 -29.73 -9.34 -20.40
C ALA A 378 -30.34 -8.56 -19.21
N ASP A 379 -30.14 -9.02 -17.97
CA ASP A 379 -30.73 -8.37 -16.78
C ASP A 379 -30.01 -7.05 -16.42
N PHE A 380 -28.73 -6.94 -16.77
CA PHE A 380 -27.91 -5.75 -16.47
C PHE A 380 -28.26 -4.55 -17.36
N ARG A 381 -28.80 -4.79 -18.58
CA ARG A 381 -29.14 -3.72 -19.52
C ARG A 381 -30.39 -2.93 -19.13
N ASN A 382 -31.27 -3.49 -18.30
CA ASN A 382 -32.51 -2.82 -17.90
C ASN A 382 -32.35 -1.88 -16.70
N VAL A 383 -31.32 -2.08 -15.86
CA VAL A 383 -31.07 -1.24 -14.67
C VAL A 383 -30.34 0.06 -15.03
N VAL A 384 -29.48 0.05 -16.05
CA VAL A 384 -28.65 1.22 -16.42
C VAL A 384 -29.46 2.29 -17.17
N ASN A 385 -30.61 1.95 -17.78
CA ASN A 385 -31.37 2.87 -18.62
C ASN A 385 -32.56 3.57 -17.94
N THR A 386 -32.80 3.37 -16.64
CA THR A 386 -33.90 4.08 -15.96
C THR A 386 -33.50 4.65 -14.60
N LYS A 387 -33.31 5.98 -14.59
CA LYS A 387 -33.32 6.92 -13.45
C LYS A 387 -31.99 7.19 -12.72
N GLY A 388 -31.86 8.46 -12.33
CA GLY A 388 -30.67 9.13 -11.83
C GLY A 388 -30.22 8.77 -10.40
N PRO A 389 -29.21 9.49 -9.86
CA PRO A 389 -28.22 8.96 -8.91
C PRO A 389 -28.68 8.67 -7.48
N SER A 390 -29.97 8.75 -7.15
CA SER A 390 -30.45 8.70 -5.76
C SER A 390 -31.42 7.56 -5.43
N SER A 391 -31.76 6.66 -6.37
CA SER A 391 -32.69 5.55 -6.10
C SER A 391 -32.13 4.12 -6.24
N GLY A 392 -30.85 3.96 -6.60
CA GLY A 392 -30.28 2.65 -6.94
C GLY A 392 -30.12 1.67 -5.77
N ARG A 393 -30.15 2.14 -4.51
CA ARG A 393 -29.88 1.31 -3.34
C ARG A 393 -31.08 0.49 -2.87
N GLU A 394 -32.30 0.98 -3.09
CA GLU A 394 -33.54 0.33 -2.63
C GLU A 394 -34.01 -0.78 -3.60
N THR A 395 -33.75 -0.65 -4.89
CA THR A 395 -34.20 -1.64 -5.90
C THR A 395 -33.40 -2.95 -5.84
N TRP A 396 -32.11 -2.89 -5.49
CA TRP A 396 -31.28 -4.09 -5.36
C TRP A 396 -31.66 -4.97 -4.16
N MET A 397 -32.07 -4.37 -3.03
CA MET A 397 -32.51 -5.11 -1.85
C MET A 397 -33.84 -5.83 -2.07
N SER A 398 -34.73 -5.27 -2.91
CA SER A 398 -36.03 -5.90 -3.26
C SER A 398 -35.89 -7.12 -4.18
N VAL A 399 -34.90 -7.13 -5.08
CA VAL A 399 -34.61 -8.27 -5.95
C VAL A 399 -33.92 -9.42 -5.19
N LEU A 400 -33.09 -9.11 -4.20
CA LEU A 400 -32.47 -10.10 -3.32
C LEU A 400 -33.47 -10.77 -2.37
N HIS A 401 -34.46 -10.04 -1.86
CA HIS A 401 -35.48 -10.60 -0.95
C HIS A 401 -36.53 -11.50 -1.62
N SER A 402 -36.70 -11.43 -2.94
CA SER A 402 -37.71 -12.22 -3.68
C SER A 402 -37.19 -13.55 -4.24
N ARG A 403 -35.91 -13.89 -4.02
CA ARG A 403 -35.28 -15.11 -4.57
C ARG A 403 -34.51 -15.96 -3.55
N LEU A 404 -34.74 -15.75 -2.27
CA LEU A 404 -34.34 -16.69 -1.22
C LEU A 404 -35.60 -17.45 -0.76
N PRO A 405 -35.54 -18.79 -0.58
CA PRO A 405 -36.64 -19.53 0.04
C PRO A 405 -36.85 -19.14 1.51
#